data_AF-A0A5K0WCW0-F1
#
_entry.id   AF-A0A5K0WCW0-F1
#
_cell.length_a   1.000
_cell.length_b   1.000
_cell.length_c   1.000
_cell.angle_alpha   90.00
_cell.angle_beta   90.00
_cell.angle_gamma   90.00
#
_symmetry.space_group_name_H-M   'P 1'
#
loop_
_entity.id
_entity.type
_entity.pdbx_description
1 polymer ?
#
loop_
_entity_poly.entity_id
_entity_poly.type
_entity_poly.pdbx_seq_one_letter_code
_entity_poly.pdbx_strand_id
1 'polypeptide(L)' 'IESGSNAGLQFKTHPNINKELFSNENILGLRDPNRPFPTGQSGEASGVGLLKWRMQSVDESAVPLS' A
#
# COMPACT_ATOMS: atom_id res chain seq x y z
N ILE A 1 7.19 3.46 -6.67
CA ILE A 1 5.81 3.16 -7.10
C ILE A 1 5.25 4.50 -7.49
N GLU A 2 5.18 4.75 -8.78
CA GLU A 2 4.56 5.97 -9.29
C GLU A 2 3.06 5.85 -9.05
N SER A 3 2.47 6.79 -8.31
CA SER A 3 1.05 7.04 -8.47
C SER A 3 0.84 7.49 -9.91
N GLY A 4 -0.19 7.03 -10.59
CA GLY A 4 -0.52 7.47 -11.96
C GLY A 4 -0.79 8.98 -12.04
N SER A 5 -1.98 9.39 -12.46
CA SER A 5 -2.31 10.81 -12.69
C SER A 5 -2.33 11.72 -11.43
N ASN A 6 -1.90 11.23 -10.27
CA ASN A 6 -1.95 11.94 -8.99
C ASN A 6 -0.54 12.13 -8.42
N ALA A 7 0.14 13.19 -8.87
CA ALA A 7 1.50 13.53 -8.44
C ALA A 7 1.65 13.76 -6.92
N GLY A 8 0.54 14.07 -6.22
CA GLY A 8 0.51 14.24 -4.77
C GLY A 8 0.45 12.94 -3.97
N LEU A 9 0.20 11.78 -4.61
CA LEU A 9 0.00 10.50 -3.95
C LEU A 9 1.31 9.70 -3.95
N GLN A 10 1.71 9.17 -2.80
CA GLN A 10 2.93 8.39 -2.62
C GLN A 10 2.61 7.05 -1.96
N PHE A 11 3.08 5.96 -2.56
CA PHE A 11 2.89 4.61 -2.06
C PHE A 11 4.17 4.02 -1.47
N LYS A 12 4.05 3.31 -0.36
CA LYS A 12 5.09 2.50 0.28
C LYS A 12 4.54 1.12 0.61
N THR A 13 5.11 0.09 -0.02
CA THR A 13 4.78 -1.31 0.29
C THR A 13 5.61 -1.83 1.47
N HIS A 14 5.08 -2.83 2.16
CA HIS A 14 5.78 -3.55 3.22
C HIS A 14 7.06 -4.23 2.68
N PRO A 15 8.15 -4.37 3.47
CA PRO A 15 9.42 -4.94 3.00
C PRO A 15 9.30 -6.31 2.33
N ASN A 16 8.34 -7.13 2.78
CA ASN A 16 8.09 -8.47 2.25
C ASN A 16 7.21 -8.50 0.99
N ILE A 17 6.77 -7.36 0.46
CA ILE A 17 5.92 -7.28 -0.73
C ILE A 17 6.76 -7.14 -1.99
N ASN A 18 6.35 -7.82 -3.06
CA ASN A 18 6.93 -7.67 -4.37
C ASN A 18 6.57 -6.29 -4.95
N LYS A 19 7.57 -5.40 -5.03
CA LYS A 19 7.40 -4.03 -5.55
C LYS A 19 7.13 -3.99 -7.05
N GLU A 20 7.70 -4.91 -7.82
CA GLU A 20 7.54 -4.97 -9.27
C GLU A 20 6.13 -5.43 -9.63
N LEU A 21 5.64 -6.46 -8.95
CA LEU A 21 4.27 -6.95 -9.10
C LEU A 21 3.24 -5.85 -8.77
N PHE A 22 3.47 -5.09 -7.71
CA PHE A 22 2.61 -3.96 -7.38
C PHE A 22 2.73 -2.82 -8.40
N SER A 23 3.92 -2.53 -8.91
CA SER A 23 4.13 -1.43 -9.87
C SER A 23 3.57 -1.73 -11.27
N ASN A 24 3.61 -2.99 -11.71
CA ASN A 24 3.21 -3.38 -13.06
C ASN A 24 1.76 -3.84 -13.13
N GLU A 25 1.29 -4.55 -12.11
CA GLU A 25 -0.02 -5.23 -12.12
C GLU A 25 -0.96 -4.72 -11.02
N ASN A 26 -0.50 -3.81 -10.15
CA ASN A 26 -1.24 -3.35 -8.97
C ASN A 26 -1.59 -4.49 -7.97
N ILE A 27 -0.84 -5.59 -7.99
CA ILE A 27 -1.06 -6.75 -7.12
C ILE A 27 -0.11 -6.72 -5.91
N LEU A 28 -0.67 -6.86 -4.71
CA LEU A 28 0.08 -6.96 -3.45
C LEU A 28 0.39 -8.42 -3.11
N GLY A 29 1.44 -8.95 -3.72
CA GLY A 29 1.96 -10.28 -3.42
C GLY A 29 3.21 -10.23 -2.53
N LEU A 30 3.43 -11.27 -1.72
CA LEU A 30 4.71 -11.45 -1.04
C LEU A 30 5.81 -11.69 -2.08
N ARG A 31 7.04 -11.25 -1.76
CA ARG A 31 8.21 -11.49 -2.61
C ARG A 31 8.56 -12.97 -2.71
N ASP A 32 8.34 -13.71 -1.63
CA ASP A 32 8.44 -15.16 -1.60
C ASP A 32 7.03 -15.75 -1.74
N PRO A 33 6.70 -16.39 -2.87
CA PRO A 33 5.37 -16.96 -3.11
C PRO A 33 5.09 -18.20 -2.25
N ASN A 34 6.11 -18.86 -1.69
CA ASN A 34 5.93 -20.04 -0.84
C ASN A 34 5.59 -19.66 0.60
N ARG A 35 5.77 -18.40 0.98
CA ARG A 35 5.49 -17.91 2.32
C ARG A 35 4.07 -17.37 2.39
N PRO A 36 3.18 -17.92 3.24
CA PRO A 36 1.85 -17.35 3.44
C PRO A 36 1.91 -16.05 4.26
N PHE A 37 0.87 -15.22 4.12
CA PHE A 37 0.69 -14.08 5.02
C PHE A 37 0.50 -14.56 6.48
N PRO A 38 1.01 -13.81 7.48
CA PRO A 38 0.77 -14.15 8.89
C PRO A 38 -0.74 -14.14 9.19
N THR A 39 -1.26 -15.25 9.72
CA THR A 39 -2.70 -15.44 9.97
C THR A 39 -3.15 -15.14 11.41
N GLY A 40 -2.25 -14.65 12.27
CA GLY A 40 -2.59 -14.14 13.61
C GLY A 40 -3.43 -15.10 14.48
N GLN A 41 -2.83 -16.15 15.05
CA GLN A 41 -3.46 -16.88 16.17
C GLN A 41 -2.90 -16.36 17.49
N SER A 42 -3.57 -15.36 18.09
CA SER A 42 -3.70 -15.14 19.55
C SER A 42 -3.97 -13.65 19.85
N GLY A 43 -5.21 -13.31 20.18
CA GLY A 43 -5.57 -12.21 21.09
C GLY A 43 -5.38 -10.75 20.65
N GLU A 44 -4.47 -10.44 19.73
CA GLU A 44 -4.19 -9.07 19.32
C GLU A 44 -4.54 -8.89 17.85
N ALA A 45 -5.60 -8.13 17.57
CA ALA A 45 -6.09 -7.76 16.25
C ALA A 45 -5.15 -6.77 15.52
N SER A 46 -3.84 -6.95 15.63
CA SER A 46 -2.83 -6.16 14.92
C SER A 46 -2.57 -6.80 13.56
N GLY A 47 -3.44 -6.51 12.59
CA GLY A 47 -3.25 -6.89 11.20
C GLY A 47 -1.90 -6.38 10.64
N VAL A 48 -1.38 -7.06 9.62
CA VAL A 48 -0.11 -6.65 8.97
C VAL A 48 -0.39 -5.55 7.95
N GLY A 49 0.22 -4.38 8.13
CA GLY A 49 0.15 -3.29 7.16
C GLY A 49 0.96 -3.61 5.89
N LEU A 50 0.27 -3.90 4.78
CA LEU A 50 0.91 -4.30 3.51
C LEU A 50 1.26 -3.11 2.60
N LEU A 51 0.44 -2.06 2.64
CA LEU A 51 0.59 -0.86 1.83
C LEU A 51 0.27 0.37 2.69
N LYS A 52 1.13 1.38 2.63
CA LYS A 52 0.89 2.71 3.18
C LYS A 52 0.88 3.71 2.04
N TRP A 53 -0.03 4.67 2.10
CA TRP A 53 -0.08 5.77 1.16
C TRP A 53 -0.16 7.10 1.89
N ARG A 54 0.31 8.15 1.23
CA ARG A 54 0.17 9.54 1.67
C ARG A 54 -0.21 10.38 0.46
N MET A 55 -1.20 11.24 0.62
CA MET A 55 -1.51 12.28 -0.37
C MET A 55 -1.22 13.64 0.23
N GLN A 56 -0.57 14.51 -0.54
CA GLN A 56 -0.43 15.92 -0.20
C GLN A 56 -0.86 16.76 -1.40
N SER A 57 -1.81 17.65 -1.18
CA SER A 57 -2.28 18.63 -2.15
C SER A 57 -2.52 19.97 -1.46
N VAL A 58 -2.33 21.06 -2.19
CA VAL A 58 -2.69 22.43 -1.79
C VAL A 58 -3.97 22.91 -2.49
N ASP A 59 -4.53 22.09 -3.37
CA ASP A 59 -5.75 22.39 -4.11
C ASP A 59 -6.99 22.14 -3.23
N GLU A 60 -7.84 23.15 -3.09
CA GLU A 60 -9.07 23.08 -2.29
C GLU A 60 -10.09 22.09 -2.86
N SER A 61 -10.02 21.78 -4.17
CA SER A 61 -10.87 20.75 -4.77
C SER A 61 -10.63 19.34 -4.21
N ALA A 62 -9.45 19.11 -3.60
CA ALA A 62 -9.09 17.84 -2.98
C ALA A 62 -9.63 17.69 -1.55
N VAL A 63 -10.24 18.73 -0.97
CA VAL A 63 -10.86 18.68 0.35
C VAL A 63 -12.25 18.02 0.22
N PRO A 64 -12.58 17.01 1.05
CA PRO A 64 -13.80 16.22 0.89
C PRO A 64 -15.10 16.97 1.25
N LEU A 65 -15.00 18.15 1.86
CA LEU A 65 -16.11 18.98 2.27
C LEU A 65 -15.76 20.43 1.92
N SER A 66 -16.63 21.09 1.17
CA SER A 66 -16.53 22.53 0.84
C SER A 66 -17.65 23.31 1.49
#